data_AF-A0AAV3NTB7-F1
#
_entry.id   AF-A0AAV3NTB7-F1
#
_cell.length_a   1.000
_cell.length_b   1.000
_cell.length_c   1.000
_cell.angle_alpha   90.00
_cell.angle_beta   90.00
_cell.angle_gamma   90.00
#
_symmetry.space_group_name_H-M   'P 1'
#
loop_
_entity.id
_entity.type
_entity.pdbx_description
1 polymer ?
#
loop_
_entity_poly.entity_id
_entity_poly.type
_entity_poly.pdbx_seq_one_letter_code
_entity_poly.pdbx_strand_id
1 'polypeptide(L)'
;MIKDKSNGFKFHPKCQKTNLINICFADHLCIVSATYDNSLKAIHGVLKLFGNVTRLHPNLNESSSFFASISTQIEDYLCGLSGIPKAALPVKYLGIPLNTNHLNAVDCRPLVDNIKSRIDGWISKHEG
;
A
#
# COMPACT_ATOMS: atom_id res chain seq x y z
N MET A 1 12.30 -8.24 -2.91
CA MET A 1 12.28 -8.95 -1.61
C MET A 1 11.06 -9.87 -1.42
N ILE A 2 10.34 -10.25 -2.48
CA ILE A 2 9.46 -11.44 -2.52
C ILE A 2 9.69 -12.06 -3.91
N LYS A 3 10.85 -12.67 -4.15
CA LYS A 3 11.17 -13.33 -5.43
C LYS A 3 11.46 -14.82 -5.21
N ASP A 4 10.89 -15.38 -4.15
CA ASP A 4 11.05 -16.80 -3.90
C ASP A 4 9.97 -17.57 -4.64
N LYS A 5 10.38 -18.28 -5.70
CA LYS A 5 9.50 -19.15 -6.52
C LYS A 5 8.97 -20.35 -5.73
N SER A 6 9.51 -20.63 -4.54
CA SER A 6 9.15 -21.81 -3.74
C SER A 6 7.95 -21.63 -2.80
N ASN A 7 7.44 -20.40 -2.60
CA ASN A 7 6.58 -20.12 -1.43
C ASN A 7 5.11 -19.73 -1.72
N GLY A 8 4.57 -20.11 -2.88
CA GLY A 8 3.14 -19.97 -3.17
C GLY A 8 2.59 -18.54 -3.33
N PHE A 9 3.46 -17.52 -3.29
CA PHE A 9 3.09 -16.13 -3.57
C PHE A 9 2.67 -15.96 -5.03
N LYS A 10 1.57 -15.24 -5.26
CA LYS A 10 1.08 -14.88 -6.59
C LYS A 10 0.93 -13.38 -6.72
N PHE A 11 1.41 -12.85 -7.84
CA PHE A 11 1.27 -11.44 -8.21
C PHE A 11 -0.19 -11.09 -8.46
N HIS A 12 -0.56 -9.85 -8.16
CA HIS A 12 -1.84 -9.30 -8.62
C HIS A 12 -1.89 -9.36 -10.16
N PRO A 13 -3.02 -9.74 -10.79
CA PRO A 13 -3.09 -9.96 -12.25
C PRO A 13 -2.60 -8.77 -13.08
N LYS A 14 -2.90 -7.53 -12.64
CA LYS A 14 -2.44 -6.30 -13.32
C LYS A 14 -0.96 -5.97 -13.12
N CYS A 15 -0.30 -6.59 -12.14
CA CYS A 15 1.07 -6.29 -11.72
C CYS A 15 2.07 -7.40 -12.10
N GLN A 16 1.60 -8.48 -12.73
CA GLN A 16 2.43 -9.63 -13.09
C GLN A 16 3.51 -9.28 -14.11
N LYS A 17 3.21 -8.42 -15.10
CA LYS A 17 4.17 -8.02 -16.14
C LYS A 17 5.35 -7.21 -15.59
N THR A 18 5.08 -6.35 -14.62
CA THR A 18 6.09 -5.48 -14.00
C THR A 18 6.77 -6.13 -12.80
N ASN A 19 6.31 -7.32 -12.38
CA ASN A 19 6.70 -7.94 -11.11
C ASN A 19 6.58 -6.97 -9.92
N LEU A 20 5.58 -6.09 -9.95
CA LEU A 20 5.35 -5.12 -8.88
C LEU A 20 4.74 -5.84 -7.68
N ILE A 21 5.41 -5.68 -6.52
CA ILE A 21 5.01 -6.32 -5.26
C ILE A 21 4.88 -5.31 -4.14
N ASN A 22 5.72 -4.27 -4.15
CA ASN A 22 5.65 -3.22 -3.16
C ASN A 22 5.95 -1.87 -3.78
N ILE A 23 5.42 -0.84 -3.13
CA ILE A 23 5.74 0.57 -3.31
C ILE A 23 6.07 1.08 -1.91
N CYS A 24 7.28 1.62 -1.73
CA CYS A 24 7.74 2.12 -0.45
C CYS A 24 8.18 3.57 -0.60
N PHE A 25 7.76 4.43 0.32
CA PHE A 25 8.27 5.79 0.43
C PHE A 25 8.32 6.19 1.91
N ALA A 26 9.53 6.48 2.41
CA ALA A 26 9.78 6.72 3.82
C ALA A 26 9.19 5.60 4.70
N ASP A 27 8.19 5.93 5.52
CA ASP A 27 7.44 5.07 6.43
C ASP A 27 6.20 4.42 5.78
N HIS A 28 5.81 4.85 4.58
CA HIS A 28 4.65 4.33 3.88
C HIS A 28 5.03 3.10 3.04
N LEU A 29 4.39 1.97 3.33
CA LEU A 29 4.55 0.71 2.61
C LEU A 29 3.22 0.26 2.04
N CYS A 30 3.16 0.13 0.72
CA CYS A 30 2.05 -0.50 0.00
C CYS A 30 2.53 -1.83 -0.57
N ILE A 31 1.80 -2.91 -0.30
CA ILE A 31 2.09 -4.25 -0.83
C ILE A 31 0.94 -4.66 -1.75
N VAL A 32 1.29 -5.16 -2.94
CA VAL A 32 0.35 -5.57 -3.97
C VAL A 32 0.54 -7.06 -4.26
N SER A 33 -0.53 -7.84 -4.16
CA SER A 33 -0.52 -9.29 -4.40
C SER A 33 -1.89 -9.80 -4.85
N ALA A 34 -1.95 -11.05 -5.30
CA ALA A 34 -3.22 -11.73 -5.52
C ALA A 34 -3.86 -12.14 -4.20
N THR A 35 -5.20 -12.16 -4.19
CA THR A 35 -6.06 -12.46 -3.04
C THR A 35 -6.15 -13.98 -2.75
N TYR A 36 -5.00 -14.59 -2.47
CA TYR A 36 -4.89 -15.99 -2.07
C TYR A 36 -4.22 -16.11 -0.69
N ASP A 37 -4.64 -17.09 0.09
CA ASP A 37 -4.09 -17.40 1.41
C ASP A 37 -2.57 -17.55 1.38
N ASN A 38 -2.05 -18.20 0.35
CA ASN A 38 -0.61 -18.43 0.20
C ASN A 38 0.15 -17.11 0.00
N SER A 39 -0.41 -16.16 -0.75
CA SER A 39 0.17 -14.84 -0.94
C SER A 39 0.17 -14.05 0.37
N LEU A 40 -0.95 -14.04 1.10
CA LEU A 40 -1.04 -13.38 2.41
C LEU A 40 -0.06 -13.97 3.42
N LYS A 41 0.01 -15.30 3.52
CA LYS A 41 0.95 -16.00 4.41
C LYS A 41 2.40 -15.69 4.05
N ALA A 42 2.74 -15.65 2.76
CA ALA A 42 4.07 -15.29 2.31
C ALA A 42 4.43 -13.84 2.68
N ILE A 43 3.52 -12.88 2.47
CA ILE A 43 3.71 -11.48 2.87
C ILE A 43 3.92 -11.39 4.39
N HIS A 44 3.04 -12.00 5.17
CA HIS A 44 3.12 -11.97 6.63
C HIS A 44 4.42 -12.60 7.14
N GLY A 45 4.83 -13.73 6.55
CA GLY A 45 6.10 -14.39 6.88
C GLY A 45 7.32 -13.50 6.63
N VAL A 46 7.35 -12.81 5.48
CA VAL A 46 8.44 -11.88 5.14
C VAL A 46 8.44 -10.66 6.07
N LEU A 47 7.28 -10.07 6.35
CA LEU A 47 7.16 -8.93 7.27
C LEU A 47 7.58 -9.30 8.70
N LYS A 48 7.20 -10.50 9.16
CA LYS A 48 7.61 -11.02 10.47
C LYS A 48 9.12 -11.25 10.54
N LEU A 49 9.71 -11.87 9.50
CA LEU A 49 11.15 -12.06 9.43
C LEU A 49 11.88 -10.72 9.41
N PHE A 50 11.42 -9.78 8.58
CA PHE A 50 11.98 -8.43 8.51
C PHE A 50 11.93 -7.75 9.88
N GLY A 51 10.78 -7.74 10.55
CA GLY A 51 10.64 -7.12 11.87
C GLY A 51 11.47 -7.81 12.95
N ASN A 52 11.65 -9.13 12.90
CA ASN A 52 12.54 -9.83 13.82
C ASN A 52 14.01 -9.39 13.69
N VAL A 53 14.45 -9.11 12.47
CA VAL A 53 15.83 -8.70 12.18
C VAL A 53 16.04 -7.21 12.43
N THR A 54 15.13 -6.36 11.97
CA THR A 54 15.28 -4.90 12.01
C THR A 54 14.67 -4.26 13.25
N ARG A 55 13.85 -5.02 14.01
CA ARG A 55 12.98 -4.51 15.08
C ARG A 55 11.91 -3.52 14.61
N LEU A 56 11.67 -3.44 13.30
CA LEU A 56 10.63 -2.60 12.71
C LEU A 56 9.41 -3.45 12.35
N HIS A 57 8.31 -3.21 13.05
CA HIS A 57 7.05 -3.91 12.81
C HIS A 57 6.02 -2.95 12.19
N PRO A 58 5.28 -3.38 11.16
CA PRO A 58 4.14 -2.61 10.66
C PRO A 58 3.12 -2.36 11.77
N ASN A 59 2.62 -1.13 11.88
CA ASN A 59 1.49 -0.83 12.75
C ASN A 59 0.20 -1.30 12.07
N LEU A 60 -0.33 -2.46 12.47
CA LEU A 60 -1.51 -3.05 11.86
C LEU A 60 -2.78 -2.20 12.07
N ASN A 61 -2.82 -1.36 13.12
CA ASN A 61 -3.96 -0.47 13.39
C ASN A 61 -4.04 0.71 12.41
N GLU A 62 -2.88 1.19 11.94
CA GLU A 62 -2.76 2.24 10.91
C GLU A 62 -2.69 1.65 9.50
N SER A 63 -2.55 0.32 9.40
CA SER A 63 -2.55 -0.39 8.14
C SER A 63 -3.97 -0.61 7.66
N SER A 64 -4.14 -0.66 6.34
CA SER A 64 -5.44 -0.98 5.74
C SER A 64 -5.29 -1.93 4.56
N SER A 65 -6.28 -2.79 4.39
CA SER A 65 -6.38 -3.72 3.28
C SER A 65 -7.42 -3.23 2.27
N PHE A 66 -7.06 -3.32 0.99
CA PHE A 66 -7.97 -3.06 -0.11
C PHE A 66 -8.04 -4.29 -1.01
N PHE A 67 -9.26 -4.68 -1.36
CA PHE A 67 -9.53 -5.82 -2.22
C PHE A 67 -10.34 -5.37 -3.42
N ALA A 68 -9.95 -5.85 -4.60
CA ALA A 68 -10.69 -5.62 -5.83
C ALA A 68 -11.22 -6.95 -6.36
N SER A 69 -12.45 -6.95 -6.85
CA SER A 69 -13.02 -8.07 -7.62
C SER A 69 -13.16 -9.39 -6.84
N ILE A 70 -13.45 -9.34 -5.54
CA ILE A 70 -13.82 -10.51 -4.72
C ILE A 70 -15.11 -10.24 -3.93
N SER A 71 -15.75 -11.29 -3.38
CA SER A 71 -16.95 -11.14 -2.56
C SER A 71 -16.61 -10.65 -1.15
N THR A 72 -17.55 -9.95 -0.51
CA THR A 72 -17.38 -9.44 0.87
C THR A 72 -17.05 -10.55 1.88
N GLN A 73 -17.60 -11.76 1.68
CA GLN A 73 -17.28 -12.92 2.52
C GLN A 73 -15.79 -13.29 2.46
N ILE A 74 -15.18 -13.21 1.27
CA ILE A 74 -13.76 -13.46 1.09
C ILE A 74 -12.94 -12.29 1.64
N GLU A 75 -13.40 -11.04 1.48
CA GLU A 75 -12.76 -9.88 2.12
C GLU A 75 -12.68 -10.06 3.63
N ASP A 76 -13.78 -10.40 4.29
CA ASP A 76 -13.86 -10.56 5.74
C ASP A 76 -12.97 -11.71 6.21
N TYR A 77 -12.94 -12.83 5.48
CA TYR A 77 -12.02 -13.94 5.74
C TYR A 77 -10.55 -13.51 5.64
N LEU A 78 -10.16 -12.79 4.58
CA LEU A 78 -8.78 -12.32 4.40
C LEU A 78 -8.39 -11.23 5.42
N CYS A 79 -9.33 -10.38 5.84
CA CYS A 79 -9.13 -9.43 6.94
C CYS A 79 -8.87 -10.18 8.24
N GLY A 80 -9.68 -11.21 8.55
CA GLY A 80 -9.50 -12.05 9.72
C GLY A 80 -8.16 -12.79 9.72
N LEU A 81 -7.72 -13.28 8.56
CA LEU A 81 -6.43 -13.95 8.40
C LEU A 81 -5.23 -13.01 8.57
N SER A 82 -5.33 -11.77 8.07
CA SER A 82 -4.24 -10.80 8.09
C SER A 82 -4.17 -9.97 9.38
N GLY A 83 -5.29 -9.81 10.09
CA GLY A 83 -5.42 -8.87 11.21
C GLY A 83 -5.43 -7.40 10.79
N ILE A 84 -5.59 -7.11 9.49
CA ILE A 84 -5.60 -5.75 8.95
C ILE A 84 -7.05 -5.38 8.57
N PRO A 85 -7.58 -4.25 9.06
CA PRO A 85 -8.93 -3.83 8.74
C PRO A 85 -9.08 -3.48 7.25
N LYS A 86 -10.27 -3.72 6.71
CA LYS A 86 -10.62 -3.30 5.35
C LYS A 86 -10.80 -1.79 5.28
N ALA A 87 -10.25 -1.15 4.25
CA ALA A 87 -10.53 0.24 3.94
C ALA A 87 -11.63 0.39 2.89
N ALA A 88 -12.40 1.47 3.01
CA ALA A 88 -13.30 1.93 1.96
C ALA A 88 -12.55 2.81 0.95
N LEU A 89 -12.88 2.69 -0.34
CA LEU A 89 -12.32 3.57 -1.36
C LEU A 89 -12.87 5.00 -1.22
N PRO A 90 -12.09 6.03 -1.62
CA PRO A 90 -10.72 5.93 -2.16
C PRO A 90 -9.66 5.81 -1.07
N VAL A 91 -8.78 4.80 -1.17
CA VAL A 91 -7.60 4.69 -0.30
C VAL A 91 -6.58 5.73 -0.74
N LYS A 92 -6.00 6.50 0.19
CA LYS A 92 -4.96 7.48 -0.14
C LYS A 92 -3.57 6.89 0.12
N TYR A 93 -2.66 7.04 -0.83
CA TYR A 93 -1.23 6.80 -0.65
C TYR A 93 -0.48 8.09 -0.92
N LEU A 94 0.24 8.60 0.09
CA LEU A 94 0.91 9.90 0.05
C LEU A 94 -0.03 11.08 -0.28
N GLY A 95 -1.29 11.00 0.17
CA GLY A 95 -2.31 12.02 -0.10
C GLY A 95 -2.98 11.92 -1.47
N ILE A 96 -2.58 10.97 -2.32
CA ILE A 96 -3.16 10.72 -3.64
C ILE A 96 -4.19 9.59 -3.53
N PRO A 97 -5.41 9.73 -4.06
CA PRO A 97 -6.33 8.61 -4.15
C PRO A 97 -5.74 7.52 -5.06
N LEU A 98 -5.52 6.33 -4.49
CA LEU A 98 -5.30 5.09 -5.22
C LEU A 98 -6.64 4.66 -5.83
N ASN A 99 -7.03 5.28 -6.94
CA ASN A 99 -8.15 4.79 -7.74
C ASN A 99 -7.65 3.69 -8.71
N THR A 100 -8.56 2.81 -9.14
CA THR A 100 -8.25 1.76 -10.13
C THR A 100 -8.19 2.27 -11.57
N ASN A 101 -8.40 3.57 -11.77
CA ASN A 101 -8.41 4.25 -13.05
C ASN A 101 -7.05 4.93 -13.30
N HIS A 102 -6.87 5.47 -14.50
CA HIS A 102 -5.69 6.30 -14.77
C HIS A 102 -5.75 7.55 -13.89
N LEU A 103 -4.73 7.79 -13.07
CA LEU A 103 -4.58 9.05 -12.35
C LEU A 103 -4.65 10.20 -13.35
N ASN A 104 -5.62 11.09 -13.18
CA ASN A 104 -5.75 12.28 -14.01
C ASN A 104 -5.19 13.51 -13.29
N ALA A 105 -5.04 14.63 -14.00
CA ALA A 105 -4.47 15.85 -13.44
C ALA A 105 -5.26 16.39 -12.21
N VAL A 106 -6.56 16.09 -12.13
CA VAL A 106 -7.42 16.49 -11.00
C VAL A 106 -7.09 15.66 -9.76
N ASP A 107 -6.87 14.35 -9.92
CA ASP A 107 -6.49 13.45 -8.82
C ASP A 107 -5.15 13.86 -8.17
N CYS A 108 -4.23 14.43 -8.96
CA CYS A 108 -2.92 14.91 -8.50
C CYS A 108 -2.94 16.36 -7.97
N ARG A 109 -4.04 17.10 -8.13
CA ARG A 109 -4.14 18.51 -7.72
C ARG A 109 -3.85 18.75 -6.23
N PRO A 110 -4.31 17.89 -5.29
CA PRO A 110 -3.96 18.03 -3.88
C PRO A 110 -2.45 17.95 -3.61
N LEU A 111 -1.69 17.15 -4.37
CA LEU A 111 -0.23 17.13 -4.24
C LEU A 111 0.37 18.45 -4.70
N VAL A 112 -0.07 18.94 -5.86
CA VAL A 112 0.44 20.17 -6.45
C VAL A 112 0.19 21.34 -5.52
N ASP A 113 -1.01 21.42 -4.94
CA ASP A 113 -1.37 22.48 -4.00
C ASP A 113 -0.54 22.39 -2.70
N ASN A 114 -0.27 21.18 -2.20
CA ASN A 114 0.63 20.98 -1.05
C ASN A 114 2.07 21.41 -1.35
N ILE A 115 2.59 21.12 -2.55
CA ILE A 115 3.93 21.55 -2.96
C ILE A 115 4.00 23.08 -3.04
N LYS A 116 3.02 23.72 -3.69
CA LYS A 116 2.93 25.18 -3.78
C LYS A 116 2.88 25.84 -2.41
N SER A 117 2.00 25.36 -1.53
CA SER A 117 1.88 25.88 -0.16
C SER A 117 3.18 25.80 0.63
N ARG A 118 3.97 24.73 0.45
CA ARG A 118 5.29 24.61 1.07
C ARG A 118 6.30 25.61 0.51
N ILE A 119 6.30 25.85 -0.80
CA ILE A 119 7.17 26.83 -1.45
C ILE A 119 6.82 28.25 -0.98
N ASP A 120 5.53 28.60 -0.99
CA ASP A 120 5.04 29.92 -0.54
C ASP A 120 5.36 30.16 0.95
N GLY A 121 5.23 29.12 1.78
CA GLY A 121 5.60 29.14 3.20
C GLY A 121 7.11 29.28 3.46
N TRP A 122 7.97 28.95 2.49
CA TRP A 122 9.41 29.18 2.57
C TRP A 122 9.80 30.58 2.12
N ILE A 123 9.17 31.09 1.06
CA ILE A 123 9.41 32.46 0.56
C ILE A 123 9.00 33.48 1.62
N SER A 124 7.82 33.30 2.24
CA SER A 124 7.33 34.19 3.31
C SER A 124 8.17 34.18 4.59
N LYS A 125 9.07 33.21 4.79
CA LYS A 125 10.00 33.15 5.93
C LYS A 125 11.36 33.79 5.67
N HIS A 126 11.68 34.14 4.43
CA HIS A 126 12.97 34.74 4.04
C HIS A 126 12.87 36.22 3.65
N GLU A 127 11.68 36.84 3.72
CA GLU A 127 11.46 38.28 3.51
C GLU A 127 11.13 39.05 4.81
N GLY A 128 11.51 38.52 5.98
CA GLY A 128 11.33 39.17 7.29
C GLY A 128 12.64 39.42 8.01
#